data_AF-A0A0F9KDD1-F1
#
_entry.id   AF-A0A0F9KDD1-F1
#
_cell.length_a   1.000
_cell.length_b   1.000
_cell.length_c   1.000
_cell.angle_alpha   90.00
_cell.angle_beta   90.00
_cell.angle_gamma   90.00
#
_symmetry.space_group_name_H-M   'P 1'
#
loop_
_entity.id
_entity.type
_entity.pdbx_description
1 polymer ?
#
loop_
_entity_poly.entity_id
_entity_poly.type
_entity_poly.pdbx_seq_one_letter_code
_entity_poly.pdbx_strand_id
1 'polypeptide(L)'
;MNKLQLVISSEYEKLVPNVSDTDFQILKKSIKENGLWTPVYVNAEGVILDGYHRQKACKELGIKIKFAVREFENKLLEKKFVIECNLVRRQLNDFQKSELGIPLQKINEEITKEKESQ
;
A
#
# COMPACT_ATOMS: atom_id res chain seq x y z
N MET A 1 13.73 -22.40 6.92
CA MET A 1 13.01 -21.47 6.03
C MET A 1 12.79 -20.17 6.78
N ASN A 2 13.53 -19.10 6.46
CA ASN A 2 13.29 -17.79 7.06
C ASN A 2 11.89 -17.32 6.64
N LYS A 3 11.03 -17.08 7.62
CA LYS A 3 9.67 -16.61 7.41
C LYS A 3 9.76 -15.10 7.19
N LEU A 4 9.44 -14.61 5.99
CA LEU A 4 9.39 -13.18 5.72
C LEU A 4 8.40 -12.53 6.70
N GLN A 5 8.90 -11.66 7.57
CA GLN A 5 8.04 -10.94 8.52
C GLN A 5 7.52 -9.69 7.83
N LEU A 6 6.20 -9.48 7.90
CA LEU A 6 5.58 -8.30 7.31
C LEU A 6 5.79 -7.10 8.24
N VAL A 7 6.46 -6.07 7.72
CA VAL A 7 6.81 -4.85 8.46
C VAL A 7 6.02 -3.67 7.92
N ILE A 8 5.58 -2.78 8.81
CA ILE A 8 4.91 -1.54 8.43
C ILE A 8 5.96 -0.43 8.45
N SER A 9 6.08 0.29 7.33
CA SER A 9 6.92 1.48 7.24
C SER A 9 6.12 2.72 7.64
N SER A 10 6.58 3.43 8.67
CA SER A 10 5.99 4.71 9.09
C SER A 10 6.12 5.79 8.01
N GLU A 11 7.10 5.67 7.13
CA GLU A 11 7.26 6.55 5.97
C GLU A 11 6.14 6.31 4.95
N TYR A 12 5.80 5.05 4.65
CA TYR A 12 4.75 4.71 3.68
C TYR A 12 3.35 4.92 4.22
N GLU A 13 3.14 4.68 5.51
CA GLU A 13 1.87 4.99 6.19
C GLU A 13 1.52 6.48 6.07
N LYS A 14 2.50 7.38 6.23
CA LYS A 14 2.30 8.82 6.11
C LYS A 14 2.03 9.31 4.68
N LEU A 15 2.33 8.50 3.66
CA LEU A 15 2.08 8.87 2.27
C LEU A 15 0.62 8.68 1.86
N VAL A 16 -0.19 7.98 2.66
CA VAL A 16 -1.54 7.57 2.28
C VAL A 16 -2.56 8.00 3.33
N PRO A 17 -3.77 8.43 2.93
CA PRO A 17 -4.81 8.80 3.88
C PRO A 17 -5.28 7.57 4.65
N ASN A 18 -5.62 7.78 5.92
CA ASN A 18 -6.21 6.74 6.75
C ASN A 18 -7.58 6.31 6.21
N VAL A 19 -7.86 5.01 6.32
CA VAL A 19 -9.17 4.44 6.00
C VAL A 19 -10.08 4.65 7.22
N SER A 20 -11.35 4.98 6.98
CA SER A 20 -12.32 5.12 8.07
C SER A 20 -12.54 3.79 8.81
N ASP A 21 -12.89 3.84 10.09
CA ASP A 21 -13.21 2.62 10.85
C ASP A 21 -14.36 1.84 10.20
N THR A 22 -15.36 2.55 9.65
CA THR A 22 -16.47 1.94 8.91
C THR A 22 -16.00 1.14 7.71
N ASP A 23 -15.15 1.72 6.85
CA ASP A 23 -14.60 1.03 5.68
C ASP A 23 -13.73 -0.16 6.09
N PHE A 24 -12.98 -0.04 7.18
CA PHE A 24 -12.20 -1.15 7.73
C PHE A 24 -13.11 -2.30 8.17
N GLN A 25 -14.24 -2.03 8.85
CA GLN A 25 -15.18 -3.08 9.23
C GLN A 25 -15.84 -3.75 8.00
N ILE A 26 -16.18 -2.97 6.98
CA ILE A 26 -16.70 -3.51 5.70
C ILE A 26 -15.68 -4.45 5.06
N LEU A 27 -14.41 -4.02 4.97
CA LEU A 27 -13.31 -4.83 4.44
C LEU A 27 -13.13 -6.11 5.27
N LYS A 28 -13.10 -6.00 6.60
CA LYS A 28 -12.92 -7.14 7.52
C LYS A 28 -14.05 -8.16 7.36
N LYS A 29 -15.30 -7.70 7.25
CA LYS A 29 -16.45 -8.58 7.00
C LYS A 29 -16.31 -9.30 5.66
N SER A 30 -15.97 -8.58 4.59
CA SER A 30 -15.74 -9.17 3.26
C SER A 30 -14.65 -10.25 3.28
N ILE A 31 -13.52 -9.99 3.97
CA ILE A 31 -12.43 -10.97 4.12
C ILE A 31 -12.86 -12.18 4.95
N LYS A 32 -13.70 -11.98 5.99
CA LYS A 32 -14.23 -13.08 6.80
C LYS A 32 -15.12 -14.02 5.96
N GLU A 33 -15.94 -13.46 5.08
CA GLU A 33 -16.90 -14.21 4.26
C GLU A 33 -16.25 -14.88 3.05
N ASN A 34 -15.33 -14.18 2.39
CA ASN A 34 -14.81 -14.59 1.07
C ASN A 34 -13.33 -14.98 1.08
N GLY A 35 -12.66 -14.83 2.22
CA GLY A 35 -11.21 -14.89 2.31
C GLY A 35 -10.52 -13.69 1.66
N LEU A 36 -9.20 -13.80 1.50
CA LEU A 36 -8.39 -12.77 0.86
C LEU A 36 -8.23 -13.06 -0.65
N TRP A 37 -8.84 -12.21 -1.48
CA TRP A 37 -8.68 -12.25 -2.94
C TRP A 37 -7.41 -11.53 -3.40
N THR A 38 -7.24 -10.27 -2.98
CA THR A 38 -6.07 -9.47 -3.34
C THR A 38 -4.96 -9.63 -2.31
N PRO A 39 -3.73 -10.03 -2.70
CA PRO A 39 -2.62 -10.17 -1.77
C PRO A 39 -2.22 -8.82 -1.14
N VAL A 40 -1.43 -8.90 -0.08
CA VAL A 40 -0.65 -7.77 0.44
C VAL A 40 0.61 -7.65 -0.41
N TYR A 41 0.87 -6.47 -0.97
CA TYR A 41 2.08 -6.22 -1.73
C TYR A 41 3.19 -5.78 -0.77
N VAL A 42 4.35 -6.40 -0.91
CA VAL A 42 5.52 -6.15 -0.06
C VAL A 42 6.76 -6.00 -0.91
N ASN A 43 7.78 -5.31 -0.42
CA ASN A 43 9.10 -5.34 -1.05
C ASN A 43 9.91 -6.58 -0.63
N ALA A 44 11.16 -6.69 -1.11
CA ALA A 44 12.03 -7.84 -0.85
C ALA A 44 12.35 -8.04 0.65
N GLU A 45 12.34 -6.95 1.43
CA GLU A 45 12.57 -6.94 2.87
C GLU A 45 11.29 -7.28 3.68
N GLY A 46 10.14 -7.42 3.03
CA GLY A 46 8.86 -7.69 3.68
C GLY A 46 8.14 -6.43 4.18
N VAL A 47 8.59 -5.24 3.78
CA VAL A 47 7.89 -3.98 4.06
C VAL A 47 6.60 -3.94 3.25
N ILE A 48 5.47 -3.69 3.92
CA ILE A 48 4.16 -3.57 3.28
C ILE A 48 4.11 -2.29 2.43
N LEU A 49 3.83 -2.47 1.15
CA LEU A 49 3.63 -1.39 0.17
C LEU A 49 2.14 -1.10 -0.06
N ASP A 50 1.30 -2.15 -0.11
CA ASP A 50 -0.16 -2.00 -0.14
C ASP A 50 -0.84 -3.19 0.57
N GLY A 51 -2.01 -2.92 1.14
CA GLY A 51 -2.80 -3.92 1.84
C GLY A 51 -2.60 -3.96 3.35
N TYR A 52 -2.10 -2.88 3.97
CA TYR A 52 -2.02 -2.73 5.42
C TYR A 52 -3.31 -3.17 6.14
N HIS A 53 -4.46 -2.60 5.75
CA HIS A 53 -5.75 -2.96 6.33
C HIS A 53 -6.15 -4.43 6.07
N ARG A 54 -5.75 -5.01 4.92
CA ARG A 54 -5.98 -6.43 4.62
C ARG A 54 -5.13 -7.32 5.53
N GLN A 55 -3.88 -6.93 5.78
CA GLN A 55 -2.98 -7.61 6.72
C GLN A 55 -3.56 -7.55 8.15
N LYS A 56 -3.99 -6.37 8.60
CA LYS A 56 -4.61 -6.18 9.92
C LYS A 56 -5.87 -7.03 10.08
N ALA A 57 -6.78 -6.99 9.11
CA ALA A 57 -8.01 -7.79 9.12
C ALA A 57 -7.72 -9.30 9.15
N CYS A 58 -6.80 -9.79 8.32
CA CYS A 58 -6.42 -11.20 8.32
C CYS A 58 -5.82 -11.63 9.67
N LYS A 59 -4.98 -10.79 10.27
CA LYS A 59 -4.39 -11.02 11.61
C LYS A 59 -5.48 -11.13 12.68
N GLU A 60 -6.44 -10.19 12.69
CA GLU A 60 -7.56 -10.19 13.65
C GLU A 60 -8.52 -11.36 13.45
N LEU A 61 -8.66 -11.87 12.22
CA LEU A 61 -9.54 -13.00 11.90
C LEU A 61 -8.85 -14.36 12.00
N GLY A 62 -7.54 -14.40 12.25
CA GLY A 62 -6.75 -15.65 12.21
C GLY A 62 -6.64 -16.28 10.81
N ILE A 63 -6.88 -15.49 9.75
CA ILE A 63 -6.83 -15.95 8.36
C ILE A 63 -5.38 -15.91 7.86
N LYS A 64 -4.94 -16.97 7.16
CA LYS A 64 -3.61 -17.02 6.55
C LYS A 64 -3.48 -15.89 5.51
N ILE A 65 -2.50 -15.02 5.74
CA ILE A 65 -2.19 -13.91 4.84
C ILE A 65 -1.61 -14.43 3.51
N LYS A 66 -2.08 -13.89 2.40
CA LYS A 66 -1.44 -14.02 1.08
C LYS A 66 -0.68 -12.72 0.81
N PHE A 67 0.60 -12.82 0.46
CA PHE A 67 1.41 -11.68 0.07
C PHE A 67 2.14 -11.96 -1.24
N ALA A 68 2.49 -10.90 -1.96
CA ALA A 68 3.26 -10.94 -3.19
C ALA A 68 4.40 -9.93 -3.10
N VAL A 69 5.62 -10.40 -3.37
CA VAL A 69 6.80 -9.54 -3.42
C VAL A 69 6.77 -8.72 -4.71
N ARG A 70 7.19 -7.45 -4.61
CA ARG A 70 7.40 -6.52 -5.71
C ARG A 70 8.82 -5.98 -5.59
N GLU A 71 9.54 -6.01 -6.71
CA GLU A 71 10.89 -5.49 -6.82
C GLU A 71 10.85 -4.14 -7.53
N PHE A 72 11.70 -3.22 -7.08
CA PHE A 72 11.83 -1.88 -7.62
C PHE A 72 13.31 -1.53 -7.70
N GLU A 73 13.67 -0.73 -8.70
CA GLU A 73 15.06 -0.30 -8.89
C GLU A 73 15.54 0.59 -7.75
N ASN A 74 14.64 1.38 -7.17
CA ASN A 74 14.93 2.28 -6.08
C ASN A 74 13.69 2.56 -5.22
N LYS A 75 13.93 3.22 -4.09
CA LYS A 75 12.90 3.59 -3.11
C LYS A 75 11.91 4.65 -3.66
N LEU A 76 12.30 5.44 -4.65
CA LEU A 76 11.44 6.44 -5.27
C LEU A 76 10.29 5.76 -6.04
N LEU A 77 10.60 4.69 -6.77
CA LEU A 77 9.60 3.86 -7.46
C LEU A 77 8.70 3.09 -6.48
N GLU A 78 9.23 2.64 -5.33
CA GLU A 78 8.39 2.06 -4.26
C GLU A 78 7.34 3.06 -3.77
N LYS A 79 7.74 4.30 -3.47
CA LYS A 79 6.81 5.36 -3.03
C LYS A 79 5.76 5.66 -4.08
N LYS A 80 6.17 5.73 -5.36
CA LYS A 80 5.25 5.91 -6.49
C LYS A 80 4.18 4.81 -6.49
N PHE A 81 4.60 3.56 -6.37
CA PHE A 81 3.69 2.40 -6.33
C PHE A 81 2.71 2.46 -5.15
N VAL A 82 3.20 2.81 -3.95
CA VAL A 82 2.36 2.99 -2.75
C VAL A 82 1.24 4.00 -3.02
N ILE A 83 1.58 5.16 -3.59
CA ILE A 83 0.61 6.22 -3.88
C ILE A 83 -0.38 5.78 -4.97
N GLU A 84 0.10 5.21 -6.07
CA GLU A 84 -0.75 4.77 -7.19
C GLU A 84 -1.75 3.67 -6.78
N CYS A 85 -1.33 2.70 -5.96
CA CYS A 85 -2.24 1.69 -5.42
C CYS A 85 -3.35 2.29 -4.54
N ASN A 86 -3.07 3.40 -3.87
CA ASN A 86 -4.04 4.07 -3.01
C ASN A 86 -4.95 5.01 -3.80
N LEU A 87 -4.46 5.69 -4.84
CA LEU A 87 -5.24 6.62 -5.67
C LEU A 87 -6.45 5.96 -6.36
N VAL A 88 -6.34 4.69 -6.76
CA VAL A 88 -7.41 3.95 -7.43
C VAL A 88 -8.49 3.42 -6.47
N ARG A 89 -8.34 3.67 -5.15
CA ARG A 89 -9.33 3.24 -4.16
C ARG A 89 -10.62 4.03 -4.32
N ARG A 90 -11.67 3.32 -4.71
CA ARG A 90 -13.01 3.86 -5.02
C ARG A 90 -13.63 4.66 -3.86
N GLN A 91 -13.23 4.36 -2.63
CA GLN A 91 -13.71 5.00 -1.42
C GLN A 91 -13.05 6.35 -1.09
N LEU A 92 -12.01 6.77 -1.84
CA LEU A 92 -11.39 8.07 -1.60
C LEU A 92 -12.29 9.20 -2.07
N ASN A 93 -12.46 10.21 -1.21
CA ASN A 93 -13.09 11.47 -1.61
C ASN A 93 -12.09 12.34 -2.41
N ASP A 94 -12.60 13.39 -3.07
CA ASP A 94 -11.76 14.21 -3.96
C ASP A 94 -10.66 14.98 -3.23
N PHE A 95 -10.87 15.31 -1.95
CA PHE A 95 -9.83 15.90 -1.10
C PHE A 95 -8.68 14.91 -0.86
N GLN A 96 -8.98 13.67 -0.49
CA GLN A 96 -7.98 12.62 -0.28
C GLN A 96 -7.23 12.24 -1.56
N LYS A 97 -7.92 12.27 -2.72
CA LYS A 97 -7.23 12.11 -4.02
C LYS A 97 -6.25 13.26 -4.28
N SER A 98 -6.62 14.48 -3.92
CA SER A 98 -5.74 15.65 -4.05
C SER A 98 -4.54 15.57 -3.12
N GLU A 99 -4.73 15.09 -1.88
CA GLU A 99 -3.63 14.85 -0.92
C GLU A 99 -2.58 13.86 -1.46
N LEU A 100 -3.02 12.85 -2.20
CA LEU A 100 -2.14 11.89 -2.87
C LEU A 100 -1.50 12.43 -4.17
N GLY A 101 -2.18 13.34 -4.86
CA GLY A 101 -1.71 13.94 -6.11
C GLY A 101 -0.44 14.79 -5.94
N ILE A 102 -0.36 15.56 -4.85
CA ILE A 102 0.79 16.43 -4.55
C ILE A 102 2.11 15.66 -4.42
N PRO A 103 2.24 14.61 -3.57
CA PRO A 103 3.46 13.84 -3.49
C PRO A 103 3.75 13.05 -4.77
N LEU A 104 2.72 12.56 -5.48
CA LEU A 104 2.91 11.86 -6.76
C LEU A 104 3.54 12.78 -7.82
N GLN A 105 3.07 14.04 -7.90
CA GLN A 105 3.63 15.01 -8.83
C GLN A 105 5.12 15.23 -8.56
N LYS A 106 5.51 15.45 -7.30
CA LYS A 106 6.92 15.64 -6.91
C LYS A 106 7.78 14.44 -7.27
N ILE A 107 7.28 13.23 -7.02
CA ILE A 107 7.98 11.99 -7.40
C ILE A 107 8.18 11.90 -8.92
N ASN A 108 7.17 12.25 -9.71
CA ASN A 108 7.29 12.23 -11.18
C ASN A 108 8.27 13.29 -11.70
N GLU A 109 8.32 14.47 -11.07
CA GLU A 109 9.30 15.51 -11.37
C GLU A 109 10.73 15.04 -11.06
N GLU A 110 10.96 14.38 -9.92
CA GLU A 110 12.26 13.79 -9.55
C GLU A 110 12.69 12.70 -10.54
N ILE A 111 11.80 11.77 -10.90
CA ILE A 111 12.07 10.73 -11.90
C ILE A 111 12.46 11.35 -13.25
N THR A 112 11.81 12.44 -13.65
CA THR A 112 12.10 13.11 -14.92
C THR A 112 13.50 13.74 -14.90
N LYS A 113 13.85 14.44 -13.81
CA LYS A 113 15.19 15.03 -13.63
C LYS A 113 16.31 14.00 -13.60
N GLU A 114 16.07 12.86 -12.95
CA GLU A 114 17.03 11.74 -12.92
C GLU A 114 17.33 11.21 -14.32
N LYS A 115 16.30 11.12 -15.18
CA LYS A 115 16.44 10.68 -16.57
C LYS A 115 17.16 11.69 -17.47
N GLU A 116 16.97 12.99 -17.22
CA GLU A 116 17.64 14.06 -17.98
C GLU A 116 19.12 14.24 -17.58
N SER A 117 19.51 13.74 -16.40
CA SER A 117 20.87 13.84 -15.88
C SER A 117 21.76 12.62 -16.20
N GLN A 118 21.23 11.64 -16.94
CA GLN A 118 21.92 10.43 -17.41
C GLN A 118 22.19 10.50 -18.91
#